data_AF-A0A6S7FJC5-F1
#
_entry.id   AF-A0A6S7FJC5-F1
#
_cell.length_a   1.000
_cell.length_b   1.000
_cell.length_c   1.000
_cell.angle_alpha   90.00
_cell.angle_beta   90.00
_cell.angle_gamma   90.00
#
_symmetry.space_group_name_H-M   'P 1'
#
loop_
_entity.id
_entity.type
_entity.pdbx_description
1 polymer ?
#
loop_
_entity_poly.entity_id
_entity_poly.type
_entity_poly.pdbx_seq_one_letter_code
_entity_poly.pdbx_strand_id
1 'polypeptide(L)'
;MEKCSKKLEFNPNTSKLTVTRLPMKNCDKCKSINMSASGFFGGSFVAPLDKNKIVIFPQSYGKKDVSVETMHISCQSDMYQPVHNYGGVIIYQYDSKSEWRTANNTHCKTGYIVIQDTDSENVKQWRNEPGAVHGAVYRNAFGESVNEAEVVGEGFAIRNDTTFEINSSVFSNPLGSAFHDYRRRMHELSEHSVRKIVEYWKTAGPCWLREILK
;
A
#
# COMPACT_ATOMS: atom_id res chain seq x y z
N MET A 1 21.54 -19.64 -1.04
CA MET A 1 20.09 -19.75 -1.33
C MET A 1 19.66 -18.48 -2.04
N GLU A 2 19.47 -18.54 -3.35
CA GLU A 2 19.03 -17.39 -4.15
C GLU A 2 17.56 -17.05 -3.84
N LYS A 3 17.31 -15.80 -3.48
CA LYS A 3 15.97 -15.26 -3.27
C LYS A 3 15.30 -15.08 -4.63
N CYS A 4 14.39 -15.97 -5.00
CA CYS A 4 13.51 -15.78 -6.15
C CYS A 4 12.49 -14.68 -5.81
N SER A 5 12.61 -13.49 -6.40
CA SER A 5 11.65 -12.40 -6.26
C SER A 5 10.54 -12.52 -7.32
N LYS A 6 9.27 -12.59 -6.89
CA LYS A 6 8.10 -12.48 -7.78
C LYS A 6 7.66 -11.02 -7.89
N LYS A 7 7.25 -10.57 -9.08
CA LYS A 7 6.73 -9.21 -9.33
C LYS A 7 5.22 -9.26 -9.45
N LEU A 8 4.54 -8.33 -8.78
CA LEU A 8 3.10 -8.12 -8.91
C LEU A 8 2.86 -6.85 -9.70
N GLU A 9 2.20 -7.00 -10.83
CA GLU A 9 1.77 -5.89 -11.65
C GLU A 9 0.25 -5.82 -11.53
N PHE A 10 -0.22 -4.87 -10.74
CA PHE A 10 -1.64 -4.55 -10.69
C PHE A 10 -1.95 -3.61 -11.84
N ASN A 11 -2.87 -4.04 -12.72
CA ASN A 11 -3.39 -3.18 -13.76
C ASN A 11 -4.68 -2.51 -13.25
N PRO A 12 -4.64 -1.21 -12.89
CA PRO A 12 -5.81 -0.50 -12.38
C PRO A 12 -6.95 -0.42 -13.40
N ASN A 13 -6.64 -0.41 -14.70
CA ASN A 13 -7.63 -0.30 -15.78
C ASN A 13 -8.37 -1.61 -16.04
N THR A 14 -7.72 -2.76 -15.84
CA THR A 14 -8.33 -4.08 -16.10
C THR A 14 -8.70 -4.82 -14.84
N SER A 15 -8.44 -4.24 -13.66
CA SER A 15 -8.72 -4.91 -12.40
C SER A 15 -7.94 -6.22 -12.20
N LYS A 16 -6.95 -6.52 -13.04
CA LYS A 16 -6.17 -7.76 -13.01
C LYS A 16 -4.91 -7.57 -12.17
N LEU A 17 -4.70 -8.49 -11.24
CA LEU A 17 -3.43 -8.67 -10.56
C LEU A 17 -2.64 -9.73 -11.31
N THR A 18 -1.55 -9.34 -11.96
CA THR A 18 -0.67 -10.28 -12.66
C THR A 18 0.48 -10.63 -11.73
N VAL A 19 0.64 -11.92 -11.45
CA VAL A 19 1.78 -12.46 -10.69
C VAL A 19 2.78 -13.01 -11.70
N THR A 20 3.84 -12.26 -11.99
CA THR A 20 4.84 -12.67 -12.98
C THR A 20 6.04 -13.30 -12.26
N ARG A 21 6.33 -14.57 -12.56
CA ARG A 21 7.67 -15.13 -12.35
C ARG A 21 8.59 -14.46 -13.37
N LEU A 22 9.71 -13.88 -12.93
CA LEU A 22 10.74 -13.42 -13.86
C LEU A 22 11.48 -14.65 -14.42
N PRO A 23 11.26 -14.97 -15.70
CA PRO A 23 12.38 -15.11 -16.61
C PRO A 23 12.15 -14.32 -17.92
N MET A 24 13.26 -14.09 -18.65
CA MET A 24 13.34 -13.23 -19.82
C MET A 24 12.27 -13.49 -20.92
N LYS A 25 11.73 -12.37 -21.45
CA LYS A 25 11.08 -12.12 -22.76
C LYS A 25 9.58 -12.49 -22.96
N ASN A 26 8.85 -11.43 -23.37
CA ASN A 26 7.66 -11.28 -24.23
C ASN A 26 6.45 -12.23 -24.10
N CYS A 27 5.23 -11.68 -23.95
CA CYS A 27 4.12 -11.80 -24.91
C CYS A 27 2.86 -11.03 -24.42
N ASP A 28 1.99 -10.72 -25.39
CA ASP A 28 0.99 -9.65 -25.46
C ASP A 28 -0.45 -9.98 -25.00
N LYS A 29 -1.22 -8.88 -24.84
CA LYS A 29 -2.69 -8.67 -25.01
C LYS A 29 -3.68 -9.11 -23.92
N CYS A 30 -4.41 -8.13 -23.37
CA CYS A 30 -5.84 -8.23 -23.07
C CYS A 30 -6.55 -6.85 -23.01
N LYS A 31 -7.80 -6.83 -23.49
CA LYS A 31 -8.68 -5.67 -23.78
C LYS A 31 -9.30 -5.00 -22.53
N SER A 32 -9.70 -3.74 -22.70
CA SER A 32 -10.18 -2.74 -21.73
C SER A 32 -11.71 -2.70 -21.55
N ILE A 33 -12.15 -2.25 -20.36
CA ILE A 33 -13.50 -1.70 -20.09
C ILE A 33 -13.33 -0.48 -19.16
N ASN A 34 -14.01 0.62 -19.48
CA ASN A 34 -13.96 1.92 -18.81
C ASN A 34 -14.71 1.95 -17.47
N MET A 35 -14.24 2.78 -16.53
CA MET A 35 -15.13 3.49 -15.61
C MET A 35 -14.69 4.95 -15.44
N SER A 36 -15.63 5.85 -15.72
CA SER A 36 -15.60 7.27 -15.45
C SER A 36 -16.01 7.56 -14.01
N ALA A 37 -15.25 8.39 -13.30
CA ALA A 37 -15.80 9.31 -12.32
C ALA A 37 -14.81 10.46 -12.12
N SER A 38 -15.15 11.62 -12.69
CA SER A 38 -14.52 12.89 -12.42
C SER A 38 -14.92 13.36 -11.02
N GLY A 39 -13.96 13.44 -10.11
CA GLY A 39 -14.13 13.99 -8.76
C GLY A 39 -12.98 14.95 -8.43
N PHE A 40 -13.36 16.18 -8.10
CA PHE A 40 -12.52 17.36 -7.90
C PHE A 40 -11.80 17.28 -6.53
N PHE A 41 -10.52 16.87 -6.49
CA PHE A 41 -9.80 16.61 -5.22
C PHE A 41 -8.38 17.17 -5.17
N GLY A 42 -7.95 17.47 -3.94
CA GLY A 42 -6.63 17.99 -3.65
C GLY A 42 -5.57 16.89 -3.77
N GLY A 43 -4.82 16.93 -4.87
CA GLY A 43 -3.94 15.86 -5.26
C GLY A 43 -4.77 14.72 -5.86
N SER A 44 -4.49 14.40 -7.12
CA SER A 44 -5.33 13.50 -7.89
C SER A 44 -4.63 12.17 -8.07
N PHE A 45 -5.35 11.07 -7.85
CA PHE A 45 -4.88 9.76 -8.27
C PHE A 45 -5.52 9.48 -9.63
N VAL A 46 -4.69 9.39 -10.66
CA VAL A 46 -5.16 9.06 -12.01
C VAL A 46 -4.60 7.71 -12.39
N ALA A 47 -5.46 6.82 -12.88
CA ALA A 47 -5.05 5.66 -13.67
C ALA A 47 -5.12 6.08 -15.14
N PRO A 48 -4.00 6.38 -15.82
CA PRO A 48 -4.05 6.77 -17.22
C PRO A 48 -4.59 5.60 -18.05
N LEU A 49 -5.53 5.86 -18.96
CA LEU A 49 -6.20 4.83 -19.79
C LEU A 49 -5.21 3.93 -20.55
N ASP A 50 -4.02 4.45 -20.84
CA ASP A 50 -2.93 3.81 -21.57
C ASP A 50 -1.82 3.21 -20.68
N LYS A 51 -1.91 3.33 -19.35
CA LYS A 51 -0.81 2.94 -18.44
C LYS A 51 -1.30 2.06 -17.28
N ASN A 52 -0.58 0.96 -17.05
CA ASN A 52 -0.78 0.07 -15.90
C ASN A 52 -0.20 0.68 -14.61
N LYS A 53 -0.60 1.91 -14.27
CA LYS A 53 -0.04 2.62 -13.11
C LYS A 53 -1.03 3.58 -12.48
N ILE A 54 -0.88 3.81 -11.19
CA ILE A 54 -1.56 4.89 -10.45
C ILE A 54 -0.58 6.05 -10.38
N VAL A 55 -1.01 7.26 -10.75
CA VAL A 55 -0.21 8.48 -10.64
C VAL A 55 -0.83 9.39 -9.61
N ILE A 56 -0.07 9.77 -8.59
CA ILE A 56 -0.47 10.71 -7.53
C ILE A 56 0.11 12.07 -7.88
N PHE A 57 -0.76 13.04 -8.16
CA PHE A 57 -0.38 14.41 -8.44
C PHE A 57 -0.35 15.24 -7.15
N PRO A 58 0.71 15.99 -6.84
CA PRO A 58 0.70 16.94 -5.74
C PRO A 58 -0.11 18.21 -6.09
N GLN A 59 -0.61 18.91 -5.07
CA GLN A 59 -1.26 20.21 -5.19
C GLN A 59 -0.28 21.38 -5.37
N SER A 60 1.02 21.17 -5.14
CA SER A 60 2.04 22.21 -5.17
C SER A 60 2.96 22.06 -6.38
N TYR A 61 3.21 23.17 -7.07
CA TYR A 61 4.07 23.26 -8.27
C TYR A 61 5.53 22.84 -8.05
N GLY A 62 5.99 22.69 -6.79
CA GLY A 62 7.37 22.29 -6.48
C GLY A 62 7.58 20.79 -6.21
N LYS A 63 6.50 19.99 -6.16
CA LYS A 63 6.58 18.55 -5.86
C LYS A 63 6.39 17.74 -7.14
N LYS A 64 7.02 16.57 -7.20
CA LYS A 64 6.93 15.66 -8.35
C LYS A 64 5.79 14.66 -8.16
N ASP A 65 5.19 14.26 -9.28
CA ASP A 65 4.22 13.19 -9.31
C ASP A 65 4.82 11.88 -8.80
N VAL A 66 4.00 11.08 -8.12
CA VAL A 66 4.38 9.73 -7.67
C VAL A 66 3.73 8.70 -8.57
N SER A 67 4.54 7.89 -9.25
CA SER A 67 4.07 6.85 -10.16
C SER A 67 4.17 5.47 -9.49
N VAL A 68 3.03 4.84 -9.25
CA VAL A 68 2.90 3.50 -8.66
C VAL A 68 2.63 2.49 -9.76
N GLU A 69 3.65 1.73 -10.15
CA GLU A 69 3.55 0.69 -11.19
C GLU A 69 3.34 -0.71 -10.60
N THR A 70 3.80 -0.90 -9.36
CA THR A 70 3.75 -2.17 -8.64
C THR A 70 3.38 -1.94 -7.19
N MET A 71 2.72 -2.94 -6.59
CA MET A 71 2.48 -2.97 -5.15
C MET A 71 3.19 -4.17 -4.54
N HIS A 72 3.72 -4.00 -3.33
CA HIS A 72 4.59 -4.95 -2.67
C HIS A 72 4.10 -5.21 -1.25
N ILE A 73 3.65 -6.41 -0.90
CA ILE A 73 3.43 -6.73 0.51
C ILE A 73 4.76 -7.07 1.19
N SER A 74 4.96 -6.47 2.36
CA SER A 74 6.09 -6.73 3.24
C SER A 74 6.07 -8.15 3.79
N CYS A 75 7.25 -8.76 3.88
CA CYS A 75 7.43 -10.00 4.64
C CYS A 75 7.26 -9.82 6.16
N GLN A 76 7.15 -8.57 6.64
CA GLN A 76 6.80 -8.25 8.03
C GLN A 76 5.29 -8.18 8.28
N SER A 77 4.48 -8.41 7.24
CA SER A 77 3.05 -8.57 7.43
C SER A 77 2.78 -9.89 8.15
N ASP A 78 1.73 -9.96 8.94
CA ASP A 78 1.35 -11.17 9.66
C ASP A 78 0.63 -12.17 8.76
N MET A 79 0.53 -13.41 9.22
CA MET A 79 -0.40 -14.38 8.62
C MET A 79 -1.84 -13.99 8.98
N TYR A 80 -2.74 -14.14 8.03
CA TYR A 80 -4.15 -13.93 8.28
C TYR A 80 -4.76 -15.02 9.19
N GLN A 81 -5.54 -14.58 10.16
CA GLN A 81 -6.33 -15.38 11.08
C GLN A 81 -7.72 -14.74 11.17
N PRO A 82 -8.81 -15.46 10.87
CA PRO A 82 -10.16 -14.87 10.77
C PRO A 82 -10.64 -14.13 12.01
N VAL A 83 -10.18 -14.55 13.19
CA VAL A 83 -10.62 -14.02 14.49
C VAL A 83 -9.85 -12.78 14.94
N HIS A 84 -8.83 -12.36 14.20
CA HIS A 84 -7.96 -11.24 14.57
C HIS A 84 -8.32 -9.95 13.83
N ASN A 85 -7.93 -8.82 14.41
CA ASN A 85 -8.05 -7.51 13.78
C ASN A 85 -6.71 -7.09 13.19
N TYR A 86 -6.74 -6.57 11.97
CA TYR A 86 -5.54 -6.13 11.28
C TYR A 86 -5.57 -4.64 10.95
N GLY A 87 -4.41 -4.02 11.06
CA GLY A 87 -4.13 -2.69 10.58
C GLY A 87 -3.16 -2.80 9.41
N GLY A 88 -3.36 -1.98 8.40
CA GLY A 88 -2.55 -1.97 7.21
C GLY A 88 -2.22 -0.56 6.77
N VAL A 89 -1.04 -0.42 6.15
CA VAL A 89 -0.58 0.81 5.53
C VAL A 89 -0.06 0.52 4.14
N ILE A 90 -0.28 1.44 3.21
CA ILE A 90 0.36 1.48 1.91
C ILE A 90 1.17 2.77 1.78
N ILE A 91 2.43 2.65 1.39
CA ILE A 91 3.37 3.78 1.28
C ILE A 91 3.77 3.97 -0.18
N TYR A 92 3.62 5.19 -0.67
CA TYR A 92 3.95 5.59 -2.03
C TYR A 92 5.29 6.33 -2.10
N GLN A 93 5.61 7.12 -1.08
CA GLN A 93 6.80 7.96 -1.07
C GLN A 93 7.26 8.22 0.36
N TYR A 94 8.56 8.38 0.54
CA TYR A 94 9.21 8.77 1.80
C TYR A 94 10.25 9.86 1.51
N ASP A 95 10.12 11.05 2.11
CA ASP A 95 11.00 12.21 1.88
C ASP A 95 11.29 12.45 0.39
N SER A 96 10.22 12.49 -0.40
CA SER A 96 10.29 12.65 -1.86
C SER A 96 10.97 11.50 -2.64
N LYS A 97 11.32 10.37 -1.99
CA LYS A 97 11.95 9.18 -2.60
C LYS A 97 10.93 8.09 -2.92
N SER A 98 11.11 7.43 -4.06
CA SER A 98 10.34 6.24 -4.49
C SER A 98 10.98 4.92 -4.07
N GLU A 99 12.19 4.96 -3.52
CA GLU A 99 12.92 3.82 -2.98
C GLU A 99 13.75 4.30 -1.79
N TRP A 100 13.62 3.63 -0.65
CA TRP A 100 14.23 4.06 0.61
C TRP A 100 14.53 2.88 1.54
N ARG A 101 15.28 3.19 2.60
CA ARG A 101 15.49 2.30 3.74
C ARG A 101 15.04 3.03 5.00
N THR A 102 14.33 2.30 5.87
CA THR A 102 13.80 2.82 7.14
C THR A 102 14.80 2.63 8.27
N ALA A 103 14.53 3.17 9.45
CA ALA A 103 15.39 3.05 10.64
C ALA A 103 15.77 1.60 11.01
N ASN A 104 14.86 0.64 10.83
CA ASN A 104 15.15 -0.80 11.03
C ASN A 104 15.75 -1.51 9.80
N ASN A 105 16.28 -0.75 8.84
CA ASN A 105 16.91 -1.22 7.60
C ASN A 105 15.99 -2.00 6.65
N THR A 106 14.66 -1.79 6.76
CA THR A 106 13.70 -2.36 5.80
C THR A 106 13.84 -1.65 4.47
N HIS A 107 13.98 -2.42 3.39
CA HIS A 107 14.04 -1.88 2.03
C HIS A 107 12.63 -1.73 1.46
N CYS A 108 12.27 -0.51 1.12
CA CYS A 108 10.95 -0.14 0.65
C CYS A 108 11.03 0.51 -0.74
N LYS A 109 9.94 0.37 -1.51
CA LYS A 109 9.72 1.02 -2.80
C LYS A 109 8.29 1.53 -2.86
N THR A 110 8.00 2.46 -3.76
CA THR A 110 6.63 2.95 -4.00
C THR A 110 5.63 1.79 -4.13
N GLY A 111 4.49 1.90 -3.43
CA GLY A 111 3.47 0.85 -3.37
C GLY A 111 3.76 -0.22 -2.31
N TYR A 112 4.54 0.08 -1.27
CA TYR A 112 4.87 -0.86 -0.20
C TYR A 112 3.73 -0.98 0.81
N ILE A 113 3.27 -2.21 1.06
CA ILE A 113 2.13 -2.53 1.90
C ILE A 113 2.61 -3.35 3.09
N VAL A 114 2.14 -3.02 4.29
CA VAL A 114 2.30 -3.84 5.49
C VAL A 114 0.93 -4.10 6.09
N ILE A 115 0.68 -5.33 6.54
CA ILE A 115 -0.57 -5.74 7.21
C ILE A 115 -0.21 -6.48 8.49
N GLN A 116 -0.55 -5.94 9.65
CA GLN A 116 -0.17 -6.55 10.93
C GLN A 116 -1.36 -6.71 11.87
N ASP A 117 -1.29 -7.75 12.68
CA ASP A 117 -2.23 -8.06 13.74
C ASP A 117 -2.16 -6.99 14.83
N THR A 118 -3.24 -6.23 14.94
CA THR A 118 -3.35 -5.12 15.89
C THR A 118 -3.57 -5.58 17.33
N ASP A 119 -3.91 -6.85 17.52
CA ASP A 119 -4.04 -7.47 18.82
C ASP A 119 -2.69 -8.04 19.32
N SER A 120 -1.65 -8.08 18.48
CA SER A 120 -0.31 -8.52 18.87
C SER A 120 0.40 -7.52 19.79
N GLU A 121 1.16 -8.03 20.76
CA GLU A 121 1.93 -7.18 21.70
C GLU A 121 2.98 -6.32 20.98
N ASN A 122 3.52 -6.81 19.86
CA ASN A 122 4.49 -6.10 19.03
C ASN A 122 3.90 -4.80 18.45
N VAL A 123 2.60 -4.78 18.12
CA VAL A 123 1.90 -3.59 17.62
C VAL A 123 1.35 -2.78 18.79
N LYS A 124 0.76 -3.42 19.81
CA LYS A 124 0.13 -2.75 20.97
C LYS A 124 1.07 -1.85 21.76
N GLN A 125 2.36 -2.19 21.84
CA GLN A 125 3.35 -1.34 22.52
C GLN A 125 3.44 0.07 21.89
N TRP A 126 3.04 0.23 20.63
CA TRP A 126 3.06 1.48 19.88
C TRP A 126 1.71 2.21 19.82
N ARG A 127 0.75 1.88 20.69
CA ARG A 127 -0.62 2.46 20.70
C ARG A 127 -0.70 3.99 20.81
N ASN A 128 0.39 4.65 21.17
CA ASN A 128 0.46 6.11 21.31
C ASN A 128 0.92 6.81 20.00
N GLU A 129 1.28 6.04 18.96
CA GLU A 129 1.55 6.57 17.62
C GLU A 129 0.28 7.16 16.98
N PRO A 130 0.41 8.14 16.07
CA PRO A 130 -0.75 8.82 15.48
C PRO A 130 -1.58 7.90 14.58
N GLY A 131 -2.85 8.24 14.36
CA GLY A 131 -3.71 7.49 13.44
C GLY A 131 -4.20 6.14 13.99
N ALA A 132 -4.35 6.04 15.31
CA ALA A 132 -4.81 4.86 16.04
C ALA A 132 -3.95 3.62 15.75
N VAL A 133 -4.48 2.63 15.06
CA VAL A 133 -3.76 1.38 14.77
C VAL A 133 -2.71 1.54 13.67
N HIS A 134 -2.89 2.49 12.74
CA HIS A 134 -2.03 2.57 11.56
C HIS A 134 -0.63 3.12 11.88
N GLY A 135 -0.51 4.08 12.80
CA GLY A 135 0.80 4.57 13.25
C GLY A 135 1.55 3.50 14.03
N ALA A 136 0.84 2.70 14.82
CA ALA A 136 1.44 1.56 15.53
C ALA A 136 1.98 0.51 14.56
N VAL A 137 1.22 0.17 13.51
CA VAL A 137 1.67 -0.72 12.43
C VAL A 137 2.87 -0.14 11.68
N TYR A 138 2.83 1.16 11.34
CA TYR A 138 3.95 1.84 10.69
C TYR A 138 5.22 1.76 11.57
N ARG A 139 5.12 2.14 12.84
CA ARG A 139 6.26 2.15 13.77
C ARG A 139 6.84 0.76 13.96
N ASN A 140 5.98 -0.24 14.15
CA ASN A 140 6.42 -1.63 14.28
C ASN A 140 7.15 -2.12 13.02
N ALA A 141 6.65 -1.78 11.84
CA ALA A 141 7.20 -2.24 10.57
C ALA A 141 8.50 -1.52 10.15
N PHE A 142 8.66 -0.26 10.51
CA PHE A 142 9.72 0.60 9.97
C PHE A 142 10.74 1.05 11.02
N GLY A 143 10.43 0.92 12.31
CA GLY A 143 11.29 1.29 13.43
C GLY A 143 11.32 2.80 13.74
N GLU A 144 10.55 3.59 13.00
CA GLU A 144 10.47 5.06 13.06
C GLU A 144 9.02 5.51 13.10
N SER A 145 8.75 6.67 13.72
CA SER A 145 7.40 7.24 13.73
C SER A 145 7.10 7.85 12.36
N VAL A 146 5.83 7.82 11.95
CA VAL A 146 5.38 8.48 10.72
C VAL A 146 5.64 10.00 10.73
N ASN A 147 5.82 10.58 11.92
CA ASN A 147 6.12 12.01 12.09
C ASN A 147 7.59 12.37 11.88
N GLU A 148 8.48 11.39 11.71
CA GLU A 148 9.91 11.61 11.52
C GLU A 148 10.27 11.97 10.07
N ALA A 149 9.33 11.85 9.12
CA ALA A 149 9.52 12.13 7.69
C ALA A 149 8.24 12.57 6.98
N GLU A 150 8.38 13.13 5.76
CA GLU A 150 7.25 13.36 4.86
C GLU A 150 6.87 12.05 4.16
N VAL A 151 5.86 11.37 4.68
CA VAL A 151 5.40 10.07 4.15
C VAL A 151 4.10 10.25 3.39
N VAL A 152 4.11 9.89 2.10
CA VAL A 152 2.88 9.81 1.29
C VAL A 152 2.38 8.38 1.35
N GLY A 153 1.23 8.18 1.99
CA GLY A 153 0.63 6.86 2.17
C GLY A 153 -0.84 6.93 2.56
N GLU A 154 -1.45 5.74 2.68
CA GLU A 154 -2.84 5.57 3.09
C GLU A 154 -2.95 4.39 4.08
N GLY A 155 -3.92 4.47 5.00
CA GLY A 155 -4.16 3.43 6.00
C GLY A 155 -5.49 2.71 5.79
N PHE A 156 -5.53 1.42 6.15
CA PHE A 156 -6.73 0.59 6.12
C PHE A 156 -6.76 -0.37 7.31
N ALA A 157 -7.94 -0.89 7.65
CA ALA A 157 -8.10 -1.90 8.69
C ALA A 157 -9.03 -3.02 8.24
N ILE A 158 -8.84 -4.21 8.81
CA ILE A 158 -9.67 -5.40 8.62
C ILE A 158 -10.16 -5.82 10.01
N ARG A 159 -11.46 -5.78 10.25
CA ARG A 159 -12.07 -6.18 11.53
C ARG A 159 -12.95 -7.39 11.36
N ASN A 160 -12.79 -8.37 12.26
CA ASN A 160 -13.62 -9.57 12.36
C ASN A 160 -13.95 -10.18 10.99
N ASP A 161 -12.92 -10.43 10.16
CA ASP A 161 -12.94 -10.95 8.77
C ASP A 161 -13.75 -10.21 7.68
N THR A 162 -14.79 -9.49 8.06
CA THR A 162 -15.84 -8.95 7.18
C THR A 162 -15.67 -7.47 6.86
N THR A 163 -15.13 -6.70 7.80
CA THR A 163 -15.19 -5.24 7.71
C THR A 163 -13.86 -4.68 7.24
N PHE A 164 -13.86 -4.07 6.05
CA PHE A 164 -12.70 -3.37 5.50
C PHE A 164 -12.89 -1.85 5.65
N GLU A 165 -12.11 -1.25 6.54
CA GLU A 165 -12.14 0.18 6.83
C GLU A 165 -11.00 0.89 6.12
N ILE A 166 -11.28 2.07 5.60
CA ILE A 166 -10.39 2.84 4.73
C ILE A 166 -10.17 4.27 5.24
N ASN A 167 -10.64 4.55 6.46
CA ASN A 167 -10.50 5.86 7.07
C ASN A 167 -9.27 5.86 7.97
N SER A 168 -8.27 6.67 7.61
CA SER A 168 -7.06 6.88 8.39
C SER A 168 -6.58 8.32 8.26
N SER A 169 -6.15 8.91 9.37
CA SER A 169 -5.46 10.19 9.39
C SER A 169 -3.96 10.07 9.67
N VAL A 170 -3.41 8.85 9.58
CA VAL A 170 -2.01 8.57 9.98
C VAL A 170 -0.99 9.34 9.13
N PHE A 171 -1.27 9.49 7.83
CA PHE A 171 -0.39 10.17 6.88
C PHE A 171 -0.79 11.63 6.64
N SER A 172 -1.57 12.24 7.53
CA SER A 172 -1.95 13.66 7.40
C SER A 172 -0.87 14.64 7.93
N ASN A 173 0.38 14.18 8.10
CA ASN A 173 1.49 14.94 8.67
C ASN A 173 2.69 15.00 7.69
N PRO A 174 3.37 16.16 7.50
CA PRO A 174 3.06 17.47 8.05
C PRO A 174 1.71 18.01 7.57
N LEU A 175 1.02 18.75 8.43
CA LEU A 175 -0.16 19.52 8.06
C LEU A 175 0.17 20.40 6.84
N GLY A 176 -0.60 20.26 5.76
CA GLY A 176 -0.35 20.99 4.51
C GLY A 176 0.63 20.33 3.54
N SER A 177 0.98 19.05 3.71
CA SER A 177 1.67 18.30 2.66
C SER A 177 0.87 18.35 1.35
N ALA A 178 1.59 18.51 0.23
CA ALA A 178 1.00 18.70 -1.10
C ALA A 178 0.25 17.47 -1.61
N PHE A 179 0.38 16.32 -0.94
CA PHE A 179 -0.19 15.04 -1.38
C PHE A 179 -1.45 14.65 -0.62
N HIS A 180 -1.96 15.49 0.29
CA HIS A 180 -3.16 15.20 1.07
C HIS A 180 -4.22 16.29 0.90
N ASP A 181 -5.48 15.87 0.80
CA ASP A 181 -6.67 16.75 0.73
C ASP A 181 -7.41 16.83 2.08
N TYR A 182 -6.74 16.46 3.18
CA TYR A 182 -7.30 16.34 4.53
C TYR A 182 -8.41 15.29 4.68
N ARG A 183 -8.73 14.54 3.63
CA ARG A 183 -9.65 13.42 3.76
C ARG A 183 -8.94 12.28 4.45
N ARG A 184 -9.68 11.64 5.34
CA ARG A 184 -9.22 10.41 6.00
C ARG A 184 -9.44 9.18 5.12
N ARG A 185 -10.34 9.29 4.13
CA ARG A 185 -10.73 8.16 3.29
C ARG A 185 -9.65 7.89 2.25
N MET A 186 -9.22 6.64 2.15
CA MET A 186 -8.38 6.15 1.05
C MET A 186 -9.01 6.48 -0.31
N HIS A 187 -8.18 6.87 -1.28
CA HIS A 187 -8.59 7.12 -2.65
C HIS A 187 -9.16 5.85 -3.30
N GLU A 188 -10.20 5.98 -4.13
CA GLU A 188 -10.95 4.85 -4.69
C GLU A 188 -10.08 3.86 -5.49
N LEU A 189 -9.13 4.38 -6.28
CA LEU A 189 -8.15 3.55 -7.00
C LEU A 189 -7.24 2.74 -6.05
N SER A 190 -6.78 3.36 -4.96
CA SER A 190 -6.00 2.69 -3.94
C SER A 190 -6.84 1.66 -3.20
N GLU A 191 -8.05 2.02 -2.79
CA GLU A 191 -9.01 1.13 -2.11
C GLU A 191 -9.23 -0.13 -2.94
N HIS A 192 -9.52 0.02 -4.23
CA HIS A 192 -9.77 -1.11 -5.12
C HIS A 192 -8.56 -2.05 -5.25
N SER A 193 -7.36 -1.47 -5.33
CA SER A 193 -6.10 -2.22 -5.45
C SER A 193 -5.77 -2.96 -4.15
N VAL A 194 -5.84 -2.25 -3.02
CA VAL A 194 -5.54 -2.76 -1.68
C VAL A 194 -6.53 -3.86 -1.29
N ARG A 195 -7.83 -3.69 -1.56
CA ARG A 195 -8.83 -4.74 -1.30
C ARG A 195 -8.47 -6.06 -1.97
N LYS A 196 -8.07 -6.04 -3.24
CA LYS A 196 -7.65 -7.26 -3.95
C LYS A 196 -6.41 -7.87 -3.32
N ILE A 197 -5.42 -7.04 -3.03
CA ILE A 197 -4.18 -7.48 -2.40
C ILE A 197 -4.47 -8.13 -1.04
N VAL A 198 -5.40 -7.58 -0.27
CA VAL A 198 -5.86 -8.12 1.02
C VAL A 198 -6.54 -9.47 0.84
N GLU A 199 -7.46 -9.62 -0.11
CA GLU A 199 -8.10 -10.92 -0.37
C GLU A 199 -7.08 -11.99 -0.79
N TYR A 200 -6.05 -11.62 -1.55
CA TYR A 200 -4.94 -12.53 -1.84
C TYR A 200 -4.08 -12.83 -0.60
N TRP A 201 -3.75 -11.82 0.19
CA TRP A 201 -2.98 -12.01 1.43
C TRP A 201 -3.71 -12.90 2.43
N LYS A 202 -5.05 -12.82 2.53
CA LYS A 202 -5.85 -13.70 3.38
C LYS A 202 -5.68 -15.19 3.04
N THR A 203 -5.40 -15.51 1.78
CA THR A 203 -5.23 -16.90 1.32
C THR A 203 -3.76 -17.35 1.35
N ALA A 204 -2.80 -16.48 1.03
CA ALA A 204 -1.39 -16.85 0.86
C ALA A 204 -0.46 -16.37 2.01
N GLY A 205 -0.92 -15.51 2.90
CA GLY A 205 -0.13 -14.87 3.95
C GLY A 205 0.96 -13.89 3.43
N PRO A 206 1.95 -13.52 4.26
CA PRO A 206 3.13 -12.73 3.87
C PRO A 206 4.18 -13.60 3.16
N CYS A 207 4.02 -14.93 3.19
CA CYS A 207 4.85 -15.88 2.46
C CYS A 207 4.26 -16.13 1.06
N TRP A 208 4.33 -15.10 0.21
CA TRP A 208 4.09 -15.16 -1.25
C TRP A 208 4.87 -16.27 -1.99
N LEU A 209 5.83 -16.90 -1.28
CA LEU A 209 6.81 -17.84 -1.79
C LEU A 209 6.50 -19.32 -1.50
N ARG A 210 5.53 -19.69 -0.64
CA ARG A 210 5.39 -21.10 -0.22
C ARG A 210 4.32 -21.94 -0.91
N GLU A 211 3.31 -21.35 -1.55
CA GLU A 211 2.21 -22.14 -2.13
C GLU A 211 2.18 -22.14 -3.66
N ILE A 212 3.21 -22.71 -4.31
CA ILE A 212 3.08 -23.39 -5.62
C ILE A 212 4.15 -24.50 -5.69
N LEU A 213 4.10 -25.42 -4.72
CA LEU A 213 4.79 -26.72 -4.76
C LEU A 213 3.85 -27.78 -4.18
N LYS A 214 2.71 -27.96 -4.84
CA LYS A 214 2.02 -29.25 -4.95
C LYS A 214 1.50 -29.34 -6.37
#